data_AF-A0ABD2MUN7-F1
#
_entry.id   AF-A0ABD2MUN7-F1
#
_cell.length_a   1.000
_cell.length_b   1.000
_cell.length_c   1.000
_cell.angle_alpha   90.00
_cell.angle_beta   90.00
_cell.angle_gamma   90.00
#
_symmetry.space_group_name_H-M   'P 1'
#
loop_
_entity.id
_entity.type
_entity.pdbx_description
1 polymer ?
#
loop_
_entity_poly.entity_id
_entity_poly.type
_entity_poly.pdbx_seq_one_letter_code
_entity_poly.pdbx_strand_id
1 'polypeptide(L)'
;MRAKAMQDLLKRETENAKINKKKLVLSLKLQQALPVPKLTEGPAFYCRKIWLYNSGIHYCGCEKGNMFVWSEDVDKRGSDEIRSVLFKYRAISQMLMNW
;
A
#
# COMPACT_ATOMS: atom_id res chain seq x y z
N MET A 1 -9.48 22.89 -3.47
CA MET A 1 -10.72 22.36 -4.12
C MET A 1 -10.59 20.93 -4.63
N ARG A 2 -9.54 20.55 -5.38
CA ARG A 2 -9.41 19.19 -5.98
C ARG A 2 -9.33 18.04 -4.97
N ALA A 3 -8.54 18.18 -3.90
CA ALA A 3 -8.41 17.12 -2.89
C ALA A 3 -9.75 16.82 -2.19
N LYS A 4 -10.53 17.86 -1.87
CA LYS A 4 -11.86 17.71 -1.24
C LYS A 4 -12.84 16.99 -2.17
N ALA A 5 -12.90 17.40 -3.44
CA ALA A 5 -13.73 16.75 -4.44
C ALA A 5 -13.38 15.26 -4.61
N MET A 6 -12.10 14.90 -4.55
CA MET A 6 -11.67 13.51 -4.62
C MET A 6 -12.03 12.69 -3.37
N GLN A 7 -11.97 13.31 -2.19
CA GLN A 7 -12.43 12.69 -0.94
C GLN A 7 -13.94 12.44 -0.96
N ASP A 8 -14.72 13.41 -1.43
CA ASP A 8 -16.18 13.28 -1.54
C ASP A 8 -16.56 12.19 -2.56
N LEU A 9 -15.84 12.12 -3.68
CA LEU A 9 -16.00 11.04 -4.67
C LEU A 9 -15.62 9.67 -4.10
N LEU A 10 -14.52 9.58 -3.35
CA LEU A 10 -14.10 8.32 -2.71
C LEU A 10 -15.16 7.80 -1.73
N LYS A 11 -15.76 8.69 -0.92
CA LYS A 11 -16.84 8.32 0.01
C LYS A 11 -18.05 7.75 -0.73
N ARG A 12 -18.53 8.49 -1.74
CA ARG A 12 -19.66 8.06 -2.58
C ARG A 12 -19.40 6.71 -3.22
N GLU A 13 -18.20 6.52 -3.77
CA GLU A 13 -17.87 5.26 -4.47
C GLU A 13 -17.65 4.09 -3.53
N THR A 14 -17.19 4.37 -2.30
CA THR A 14 -17.10 3.36 -1.25
C THR A 14 -18.50 2.84 -0.87
N GLU A 15 -19.48 3.73 -0.69
CA GLU A 15 -20.87 3.35 -0.42
C GLU A 15 -21.45 2.52 -1.57
N ASN A 16 -21.22 2.95 -2.82
CA ASN A 16 -21.64 2.20 -4.00
C ASN A 16 -21.01 0.79 -4.06
N ALA A 17 -19.73 0.66 -3.70
CA ALA A 17 -19.03 -0.62 -3.72
C ALA A 17 -19.53 -1.60 -2.64
N LYS A 18 -20.04 -1.10 -1.51
CA LYS A 18 -20.68 -1.94 -0.47
C LYS A 18 -21.97 -2.60 -0.99
N ILE A 19 -22.73 -1.89 -1.80
CA ILE A 19 -24.00 -2.37 -2.36
C ILE A 19 -23.76 -3.20 -3.62
N ASN A 20 -22.89 -2.73 -4.51
CA ASN A 20 -22.61 -3.36 -5.79
C ASN A 20 -21.32 -4.18 -5.76
N LYS A 21 -21.46 -5.50 -5.61
CA LYS A 21 -20.33 -6.45 -5.62
C LYS A 21 -19.53 -6.50 -6.93
N LYS A 22 -20.01 -5.89 -8.02
CA LYS A 22 -19.26 -5.77 -9.29
C LYS A 22 -18.26 -4.60 -9.30
N LYS A 23 -18.29 -3.73 -8.29
CA LYS A 23 -17.41 -2.55 -8.21
C LYS A 23 -16.36 -2.73 -7.13
N LEU A 24 -15.08 -2.67 -7.52
CA LEU A 24 -13.95 -2.72 -6.61
C LEU A 24 -13.39 -1.31 -6.43
N VAL A 25 -13.37 -0.81 -5.19
CA VAL A 25 -12.77 0.49 -4.84
C VAL A 25 -11.58 0.25 -3.92
N LEU A 26 -10.39 0.60 -4.41
CA LEU A 26 -9.14 0.48 -3.69
C LEU A 26 -8.56 1.86 -3.41
N SER A 27 -8.13 2.09 -2.18
CA SER A 27 -7.31 3.25 -1.81
C SER A 27 -5.88 2.79 -1.60
N LEU A 28 -4.95 3.39 -2.34
CA LEU A 28 -3.53 3.08 -2.30
C LEU A 28 -2.79 4.21 -1.60
N LYS A 29 -1.94 3.87 -0.63
CA LYS A 29 -1.11 4.85 0.07
C LYS A 29 0.31 4.32 0.23
N LEU A 30 1.25 5.01 -0.39
CA LEU A 30 2.67 4.77 -0.17
C LEU A 30 3.15 5.62 1.01
N GLN A 31 3.64 4.97 2.06
CA GLN A 31 4.18 5.66 3.23
C GLN A 31 5.51 6.35 2.90
N GLN A 32 5.88 7.35 3.71
CA GLN A 32 7.22 7.90 3.70
C GLN A 32 8.25 6.79 3.99
N ALA A 33 9.39 6.84 3.31
CA ALA A 33 10.48 5.88 3.51
C ALA A 33 10.94 5.89 4.97
N LEU A 34 11.01 4.71 5.58
CA LEU A 34 11.41 4.54 6.96
C LEU A 34 12.91 4.21 7.00
N PRO A 35 13.75 5.03 7.64
CA PRO A 35 15.18 4.76 7.74
C PRO A 35 15.42 3.62 8.75
N VAL A 36 16.18 2.59 8.35
CA VAL A 36 16.53 1.46 9.22
C VAL A 36 18.04 1.15 9.10
N PRO A 37 18.76 0.87 10.21
CA PRO A 37 18.37 0.92 11.63
C PRO A 37 18.68 2.28 12.29
N LYS A 38 17.96 2.61 13.38
CA LYS A 38 18.29 3.73 14.27
C LYS A 38 19.43 3.32 15.20
N LEU A 39 20.66 3.35 14.68
CA LEU A 39 21.86 3.00 15.44
C LEU A 39 22.37 4.20 16.24
N THR A 40 22.60 3.99 17.54
CA THR A 40 23.13 5.00 18.46
C THR A 40 24.64 4.93 18.63
N GLU A 41 25.31 3.81 18.31
CA GLU A 41 26.74 3.62 18.60
C GLU A 41 27.50 2.85 17.50
N GLY A 42 28.78 3.20 17.31
CA GLY A 42 29.80 2.40 16.61
C GLY A 42 29.91 2.53 15.07
N PRO A 43 30.75 1.69 14.43
CA PRO A 43 31.01 1.67 12.98
C PRO A 43 29.76 1.46 12.12
N ALA A 44 28.73 0.81 12.68
CA ALA A 44 27.46 0.55 12.01
C ALA A 44 26.68 1.84 11.67
N PHE A 45 26.93 2.95 12.38
CA PHE A 45 26.38 4.27 12.02
C PHE A 45 26.90 4.77 10.66
N TYR A 46 28.11 4.37 10.27
CA TYR A 46 28.73 4.71 8.99
C TYR A 46 28.38 3.72 7.86
N CYS A 47 27.71 2.60 8.18
CA CYS A 47 27.17 1.73 7.15
C CYS A 47 26.01 2.42 6.41
N ARG A 48 25.77 2.01 5.15
CA ARG A 48 24.67 2.56 4.34
C ARG A 48 23.35 2.29 5.04
N LYS A 49 22.60 3.35 5.34
CA LYS A 49 21.22 3.27 5.84
C LYS A 49 20.35 2.63 4.77
N ILE A 50 19.62 1.58 5.13
CA ILE A 50 18.68 0.91 4.24
C ILE A 50 17.31 1.58 4.41
N TRP A 51 16.64 1.88 3.30
CA TRP A 51 15.28 2.37 3.35
C TRP A 51 14.28 1.21 3.35
N LEU A 52 13.31 1.29 4.24
CA LEU A 52 12.14 0.40 4.25
C LEU A 52 10.94 1.14 3.65
N TYR A 53 10.32 0.52 2.66
CA TYR A 53 9.13 1.02 1.98
C TYR A 53 7.90 0.25 2.45
N ASN A 54 6.79 0.97 2.64
CA ASN A 54 5.50 0.39 2.98
C ASN A 54 4.42 0.95 2.05
N SER A 55 3.71 0.07 1.37
CA SER A 55 2.56 0.38 0.53
C SER A 55 1.31 -0.28 1.09
N GLY A 56 0.35 0.53 1.51
CA GLY A 56 -0.94 0.08 2.00
C GLY A 56 -1.99 0.06 0.89
N ILE A 57 -2.70 -1.06 0.78
CA ILE A 57 -3.92 -1.17 -0.04
C ILE A 57 -5.10 -1.34 0.90
N HIS A 58 -6.05 -0.40 0.85
CA HIS A 58 -7.30 -0.49 1.56
C HIS A 58 -8.44 -0.81 0.59
N TYR A 59 -9.12 -1.94 0.81
CA TYR A 59 -10.34 -2.27 0.12
C TYR A 59 -11.53 -1.63 0.81
N CYS A 60 -12.04 -0.55 0.21
CA CYS A 60 -13.07 0.28 0.83
C CYS A 60 -14.43 -0.42 0.95
N GLY A 61 -14.75 -1.37 0.05
CA GLY A 61 -16.03 -2.09 0.07
C GLY A 61 -16.17 -3.09 1.22
N CYS A 62 -15.06 -3.69 1.69
CA CYS A 62 -15.06 -4.67 2.80
C CYS A 62 -14.26 -4.20 4.02
N GLU A 63 -13.73 -2.98 3.97
CA GLU A 63 -12.95 -2.36 5.07
C GLU A 63 -11.73 -3.20 5.49
N LYS A 64 -11.10 -3.88 4.51
CA LYS A 64 -9.89 -4.68 4.72
C LYS A 64 -8.66 -3.93 4.24
N GLY A 65 -7.67 -3.76 5.11
CA GLY A 65 -6.38 -3.16 4.78
C GLY A 65 -5.26 -4.21 4.72
N ASN A 66 -4.48 -4.20 3.65
CA ASN A 66 -3.28 -5.01 3.49
C ASN A 66 -2.06 -4.08 3.39
N MET A 67 -1.01 -4.38 4.14
CA MET A 67 0.25 -3.63 4.13
C MET A 67 1.34 -4.47 3.46
N PHE A 68 2.03 -3.88 2.50
CA PHE A 68 3.12 -4.53 1.76
C PHE A 68 4.42 -3.79 2.06
N VAL A 69 5.35 -4.49 2.70
CA VAL A 69 6.63 -3.94 3.11
C VAL A 69 7.75 -4.60 2.32
N TRP A 70 8.70 -3.81 1.87
CA TRP A 70 9.95 -4.29 1.27
C TRP A 70 11.07 -3.31 1.56
N SER A 71 12.30 -3.79 1.49
CA SER A 71 13.51 -3.01 1.71
C SER A 71 14.15 -2.62 0.38
N GLU A 72 14.92 -1.53 0.40
CA GLU A 72 15.58 -0.96 -0.77
C GLU A 72 16.56 -1.92 -1.48
N ASP A 73 17.12 -2.89 -0.76
CA ASP A 73 17.98 -3.93 -1.33
C ASP A 73 17.22 -4.90 -2.24
N VAL A 74 15.91 -5.08 -2.00
CA VAL A 74 15.05 -5.93 -2.83
C VAL A 74 14.54 -5.16 -4.03
N ASP A 75 13.98 -3.97 -3.79
CA ASP A 75 13.25 -3.19 -4.79
C ASP A 75 13.18 -1.71 -4.40
N LYS A 76 12.96 -0.83 -5.38
CA LYS A 76 12.96 0.63 -5.18
C LYS A 76 11.55 1.16 -4.91
N ARG A 77 11.28 2.40 -5.28
CA ARG A 77 10.01 3.13 -5.01
C ARG A 77 9.28 3.54 -6.30
N GLY A 78 9.50 2.80 -7.37
CA GLY A 78 8.97 3.10 -8.70
C GLY A 78 7.54 2.59 -8.92
N SER A 79 7.08 2.78 -10.15
CA SER A 79 5.77 2.28 -10.60
C SER A 79 5.72 0.75 -10.68
N ASP A 80 6.86 0.11 -10.90
CA ASP A 80 6.96 -1.34 -11.02
C ASP A 80 6.67 -2.05 -9.70
N GLU A 81 7.10 -1.47 -8.59
CA GLU A 81 6.84 -1.98 -7.25
C GLU A 81 5.38 -1.82 -6.87
N ILE A 82 4.76 -0.68 -7.22
CA ILE A 82 3.31 -0.49 -7.04
C ILE A 82 2.52 -1.51 -7.86
N ARG A 83 2.94 -1.78 -9.10
CA ARG A 83 2.36 -2.82 -9.95
C ARG A 83 2.51 -4.20 -9.32
N SER A 84 3.70 -4.54 -8.81
CA SER A 84 3.97 -5.79 -8.10
C SER A 84 3.08 -5.97 -6.87
N VAL A 85 2.91 -4.90 -6.08
CA VAL A 85 2.00 -4.87 -4.92
C VAL A 85 0.54 -5.12 -5.32
N LEU A 86 0.07 -4.55 -6.43
CA LEU A 86 -1.26 -4.83 -6.97
C LEU A 86 -1.43 -6.29 -7.42
N PHE A 87 -0.43 -6.87 -8.07
CA PHE A 87 -0.45 -8.29 -8.45
C PHE A 87 -0.47 -9.21 -7.23
N LYS A 88 0.37 -8.93 -6.22
CA LYS A 88 0.39 -9.66 -4.94
C LYS A 88 -0.98 -9.57 -4.25
N TYR A 89 -1.57 -8.38 -4.21
CA TYR A 89 -2.90 -8.18 -3.66
C TYR A 89 -3.96 -9.03 -4.37
N ARG A 90 -3.97 -9.03 -5.70
CA ARG A 90 -4.90 -9.86 -6.49
C ARG A 90 -4.75 -11.34 -6.16
N ALA A 91 -3.53 -11.85 -6.10
CA ALA A 91 -3.26 -13.25 -5.79
C ALA A 91 -3.74 -13.63 -4.38
N ILE A 92 -3.46 -12.79 -3.38
CA ILE A 92 -3.93 -12.98 -2.00
C ILE A 92 -5.46 -12.92 -1.92
N SER A 93 -6.09 -11.96 -2.61
CA SER A 93 -7.55 -11.85 -2.66
C SER A 93 -8.21 -13.07 -3.28
N GLN A 94 -7.61 -13.66 -4.32
CA GLN A 94 -8.10 -14.91 -4.92
C GLN A 94 -8.01 -16.07 -3.95
N MET A 95 -6.86 -16.26 -3.28
CA MET A 95 -6.68 -17.31 -2.26
C MET A 95 -7.64 -17.17 -1.08
N LEU A 96 -7.95 -15.94 -0.65
CA LEU A 96 -8.84 -15.71 0.50
C LEU A 96 -10.33 -15.75 0.15
N MET A 97 -10.71 -15.71 -1.12
CA MET A 97 -12.11 -15.61 -1.54
C MET A 97 -12.61 -16.79 -2.39
N ASN A 98 -11.80 -17.82 -2.66
CA ASN A 98 -12.19 -19.07 -3.37
C ASN A 98 -13.30 -18.85 -4.42
N TRP A 99 -12.99 -18.07 -5.46
CA TRP A 99 -13.71 -18.15 -6.73
C TRP A 99 -13.06 -19.22 -7.60
#